data_AF-A0A7I7T6Y4-F1
#
_entry.id   AF-A0A7I7T6Y4-F1
#
_cell.length_a   1.000
_cell.length_b   1.000
_cell.length_c   1.000
_cell.angle_alpha   90.00
_cell.angle_beta   90.00
_cell.angle_gamma   90.00
#
_symmetry.space_group_name_H-M   'P 1'
#
loop_
_entity.id
_entity.type
_entity.pdbx_description
1 polymer ?
#
loop_
_entity_poly.entity_id
_entity_poly.type
_entity_poly.pdbx_seq_one_letter_code
_entity_poly.pdbx_strand_id
1 'polypeptide(L)'
;MNEMTSTTASGNVLRHKVLATMAGAITGATVLGGAVAHAEPPALPSAEQLTNQVSVIFDVNADRAQRASFLEAGDAALPVVDIVGGPIAQHRSMVSMRVENPTLDGDHLSSQLVMSVMGMGAQRRPLDWVEQDRTWKLSTASLCSVYTEISRTSSCPV
;
A
#
# COMPACT_ATOMS: atom_id res chain seq x y z
N MET A 1 -12.52 -40.40 59.72
CA MET A 1 -11.50 -39.40 60.10
C MET A 1 -10.60 -39.26 58.89
N ASN A 2 -10.86 -38.26 58.05
CA ASN A 2 -10.20 -36.94 58.07
C ASN A 2 -8.73 -37.08 57.67
N GLU A 3 -8.11 -36.31 56.77
CA GLU A 3 -8.40 -35.15 55.92
C GLU A 3 -7.23 -35.14 54.90
N MET A 4 -7.41 -34.90 53.60
CA MET A 4 -7.49 -33.57 52.96
C MET A 4 -6.29 -32.70 53.37
N THR A 5 -5.32 -32.43 52.49
CA THR A 5 -5.24 -31.19 51.68
C THR A 5 -3.81 -31.12 51.12
N SER A 6 -3.44 -30.41 50.05
CA SER A 6 -4.07 -29.74 48.91
C SER A 6 -2.94 -28.91 48.25
N THR A 7 -3.23 -28.26 47.11
CA THR A 7 -2.66 -26.93 46.74
C THR A 7 -1.30 -26.99 46.03
N THR A 8 -1.10 -26.52 44.79
CA THR A 8 -1.82 -25.54 43.94
C THR A 8 -1.37 -25.75 42.48
N ALA A 9 -2.30 -25.97 41.53
CA ALA A 9 -3.15 -25.04 40.76
C ALA A 9 -2.42 -24.50 39.50
N SER A 10 -2.83 -24.92 38.29
CA SER A 10 -4.03 -24.50 37.54
C SER A 10 -3.76 -23.16 36.83
N GLY A 11 -3.67 -23.11 35.49
CA GLY A 11 -4.76 -23.36 34.54
C GLY A 11 -5.01 -22.01 33.81
N ASN A 12 -5.70 -21.89 32.68
CA ASN A 12 -6.49 -22.83 31.91
C ASN A 12 -6.80 -22.16 30.55
N VAL A 13 -6.73 -22.90 29.46
CA VAL A 13 -7.18 -22.47 28.12
C VAL A 13 -8.61 -22.97 27.94
N LEU A 14 -9.59 -22.05 27.86
CA LEU A 14 -10.99 -22.42 27.76
C LEU A 14 -11.40 -22.61 26.29
N ARG A 15 -11.41 -23.87 25.85
CA ARG A 15 -12.06 -24.33 24.61
C ARG A 15 -13.49 -24.74 24.94
N HIS A 16 -14.48 -24.15 24.28
CA HIS A 16 -15.85 -24.68 24.28
C HIS A 16 -16.15 -25.38 22.95
N LYS A 17 -16.41 -26.69 23.04
CA LYS A 17 -17.07 -27.49 22.00
C LYS A 17 -18.57 -27.50 22.30
N VAL A 18 -19.41 -27.30 21.29
CA VAL A 18 -20.80 -27.78 21.31
C VAL A 18 -21.06 -28.51 20.00
N LEU A 19 -21.40 -29.79 20.08
CA LEU A 19 -21.89 -30.63 18.99
C LEU A 19 -23.42 -30.62 19.02
N ALA A 20 -24.07 -30.49 17.86
CA ALA A 20 -25.43 -30.98 17.63
C ALA A 20 -25.58 -31.41 16.16
N THR A 21 -25.78 -32.72 15.96
CA THR A 21 -26.12 -33.37 14.70
C THR A 21 -27.63 -33.29 14.45
N MET A 22 -28.06 -32.83 13.27
CA MET A 22 -29.36 -33.22 12.68
C MET A 22 -29.25 -33.36 11.17
N ALA A 23 -29.70 -34.52 10.68
CA ALA A 23 -29.82 -34.86 9.27
C ALA A 23 -31.17 -34.34 8.72
N GLY A 24 -31.13 -33.74 7.54
CA GLY A 24 -32.33 -33.35 6.79
C GLY A 24 -31.98 -33.20 5.30
N ALA A 25 -32.40 -34.16 4.48
CA ALA A 25 -32.34 -34.08 3.03
C ALA A 25 -33.56 -33.34 2.51
N ILE A 26 -33.36 -32.25 1.74
CA ILE A 26 -34.41 -31.63 0.92
C ILE A 26 -33.78 -31.32 -0.45
N THR A 27 -34.27 -32.04 -1.46
CA THR A 27 -34.07 -31.79 -2.88
C THR A 27 -34.84 -30.53 -3.27
N GLY A 28 -34.19 -29.56 -3.90
CA GLY A 28 -34.83 -28.36 -4.41
C GLY A 28 -33.89 -27.53 -5.27
N ALA A 29 -33.94 -27.75 -6.59
CA ALA A 29 -33.28 -26.90 -7.57
C ALA A 29 -34.07 -25.59 -7.70
N THR A 30 -33.44 -24.47 -7.36
CA THR A 30 -33.86 -23.13 -7.79
C THR A 30 -32.62 -22.31 -8.14
N VAL A 31 -32.74 -21.67 -9.30
CA VAL A 31 -31.72 -20.92 -10.05
C VAL A 31 -30.98 -19.93 -9.15
N LEU A 32 -29.68 -20.18 -8.92
CA LEU A 32 -28.78 -19.14 -8.43
C LEU A 32 -28.57 -18.16 -9.58
N GLY A 33 -29.36 -17.09 -9.59
CA GLY A 33 -28.99 -15.88 -10.29
C GLY A 33 -27.61 -15.49 -9.81
N GLY A 34 -26.61 -15.64 -10.68
CA GLY A 34 -25.26 -15.17 -10.41
C GLY A 34 -25.36 -13.67 -10.20
N ALA A 35 -25.37 -13.26 -8.93
CA ALA A 35 -25.02 -11.90 -8.58
C ALA A 35 -23.62 -11.71 -9.16
N VAL A 36 -23.54 -10.95 -10.25
CA VAL A 36 -22.27 -10.38 -10.68
C VAL A 36 -21.84 -9.53 -9.50
N ALA A 37 -20.93 -10.06 -8.68
CA ALA A 37 -20.27 -9.29 -7.66
C ALA A 37 -19.47 -8.23 -8.43
N HIS A 38 -20.07 -7.06 -8.63
CA HIS A 38 -19.31 -5.89 -9.01
C HIS A 38 -18.33 -5.66 -7.87
N ALA A 39 -17.07 -6.00 -8.12
CA ALA A 39 -15.99 -5.68 -7.21
C ALA A 39 -16.01 -4.16 -7.05
N GLU A 40 -16.26 -3.70 -5.83
CA GLU A 40 -16.22 -2.28 -5.51
C GLU A 40 -14.80 -1.77 -5.86
N PRO A 41 -14.69 -0.61 -6.53
CA PRO A 41 -13.38 0.00 -6.80
C PRO A 41 -12.57 0.10 -5.50
N PRO A 42 -11.24 -0.04 -5.55
CA PRO A 42 -10.44 0.14 -4.35
C PRO A 42 -10.71 1.52 -3.77
N ALA A 43 -10.87 1.56 -2.43
CA ALA A 43 -11.12 2.81 -1.73
C ALA A 43 -10.08 3.87 -2.12
N LEU A 44 -10.55 5.09 -2.39
CA LEU A 44 -9.67 6.22 -2.71
C LEU A 44 -8.68 6.43 -1.55
N PRO A 45 -7.36 6.34 -1.79
CA PRO A 45 -6.38 6.45 -0.73
C PRO A 45 -6.31 7.89 -0.21
N SER A 46 -6.18 8.02 1.10
CA SER A 46 -5.93 9.30 1.76
C SER A 46 -4.53 9.83 1.43
N ALA A 47 -4.33 11.12 1.65
CA ALA A 47 -3.02 11.75 1.50
C ALA A 47 -1.94 11.08 2.38
N GLU A 48 -2.32 10.62 3.57
CA GLU A 48 -1.43 9.89 4.48
C GLU A 48 -1.08 8.51 3.94
N GLN A 49 -2.06 7.77 3.39
CA GLN A 49 -1.82 6.47 2.77
C GLN A 49 -0.86 6.60 1.57
N LEU A 50 -1.08 7.60 0.70
CA LEU A 50 -0.18 7.89 -0.41
C LEU A 50 1.22 8.33 0.08
N THR A 51 1.30 9.10 1.16
CA THR A 51 2.59 9.49 1.77
C THR A 51 3.37 8.27 2.25
N ASN A 52 2.70 7.33 2.91
CA ASN A 52 3.33 6.08 3.35
C ASN A 52 3.80 5.24 2.16
N GLN A 53 2.98 5.16 1.11
CA GLN A 53 3.33 4.46 -0.13
C GLN A 53 4.55 5.07 -0.83
N VAL A 54 4.59 6.40 -1.00
CA VAL A 54 5.76 7.12 -1.54
C VAL A 54 7.01 6.84 -0.70
N SER A 55 6.87 6.82 0.62
CA SER A 55 7.98 6.55 1.53
C SER A 55 8.54 5.13 1.32
N VAL A 56 7.68 4.13 1.12
CA VAL A 56 8.10 2.76 0.79
C VAL A 56 8.76 2.71 -0.58
N ILE A 57 8.16 3.31 -1.61
CA ILE A 57 8.70 3.31 -2.98
C ILE A 57 10.16 3.77 -2.96
N PHE A 58 10.45 4.93 -2.36
CA PHE A 58 11.78 5.54 -2.38
C PHE A 58 12.74 5.06 -1.28
N ASP A 59 12.32 4.16 -0.39
CA ASP A 59 13.22 3.49 0.55
C ASP A 59 13.97 2.36 -0.15
N VAL A 60 15.24 2.60 -0.47
CA VAL A 60 16.14 1.62 -1.11
C VAL A 60 16.37 0.36 -0.27
N ASN A 61 16.00 0.37 1.02
CA ASN A 61 16.11 -0.78 1.91
C ASN A 61 14.78 -1.51 2.15
N ALA A 62 13.66 -0.98 1.65
CA ALA A 62 12.37 -1.65 1.77
C ALA A 62 12.30 -2.91 0.87
N ASP A 63 11.36 -3.80 1.19
CA ASP A 63 11.17 -5.03 0.44
C ASP A 63 10.93 -4.76 -1.06
N ARG A 64 11.70 -5.43 -1.91
CA ARG A 64 11.70 -5.19 -3.36
C ARG A 64 10.33 -5.44 -3.98
N ALA A 65 9.64 -6.51 -3.57
CA ALA A 65 8.34 -6.87 -4.13
C ALA A 65 7.26 -5.87 -3.68
N GLN A 66 7.32 -5.43 -2.42
CA GLN A 66 6.42 -4.39 -1.91
C GLN A 66 6.63 -3.07 -2.66
N ARG A 67 7.89 -2.65 -2.89
CA ARG A 67 8.19 -1.44 -3.68
C ARG A 67 7.64 -1.55 -5.10
N ALA A 68 7.90 -2.68 -5.77
CA ALA A 68 7.40 -2.94 -7.12
C ALA A 68 5.86 -2.97 -7.18
N SER A 69 5.17 -3.48 -6.15
CA SER A 69 3.70 -3.53 -6.13
C SER A 69 3.03 -2.15 -6.15
N PHE A 70 3.77 -1.11 -5.79
CA PHE A 70 3.30 0.28 -5.77
C PHE A 70 3.65 1.06 -7.04
N LEU A 71 4.27 0.43 -8.04
CA LEU A 71 4.74 1.05 -9.28
C LEU A 71 3.99 0.46 -10.47
N GLU A 72 3.50 1.30 -11.37
CA GLU A 72 2.80 0.85 -12.59
C GLU A 72 3.66 -0.10 -13.43
N ALA A 73 4.93 0.25 -13.64
CA ALA A 73 5.88 -0.60 -14.38
C ALA A 73 6.50 -1.73 -13.52
N GLY A 74 6.03 -1.91 -12.28
CA GLY A 74 6.48 -2.97 -11.39
C GLY A 74 8.00 -2.97 -11.18
N ASP A 75 8.61 -4.15 -11.35
CA ASP A 75 10.06 -4.34 -11.19
C ASP A 75 10.91 -3.48 -12.14
N ALA A 76 10.40 -3.15 -13.34
CA ALA A 76 11.15 -2.39 -14.34
C ALA A 76 11.44 -0.95 -13.88
N ALA A 77 10.61 -0.39 -13.01
CA ALA A 77 10.78 0.95 -12.45
C ALA A 77 11.81 1.02 -11.31
N LEU A 78 12.22 -0.11 -10.70
CA LEU A 78 13.08 -0.11 -9.51
C LEU A 78 14.43 0.59 -9.71
N PRO A 79 15.16 0.42 -10.83
CA PRO A 79 16.41 1.15 -11.04
C PRO A 79 16.22 2.68 -11.06
N VAL A 80 15.10 3.16 -11.61
CA VAL A 80 14.76 4.58 -11.65
C VAL A 80 14.43 5.09 -10.25
N VAL A 81 13.64 4.33 -9.50
CA VAL A 81 13.30 4.66 -8.10
C VAL A 81 14.54 4.68 -7.22
N ASP A 82 15.51 3.78 -7.40
CA ASP A 82 16.75 3.75 -6.62
C ASP A 82 17.62 5.00 -6.87
N ILE A 83 17.65 5.51 -8.11
CA ILE A 83 18.34 6.77 -8.44
C ILE A 83 17.69 7.97 -7.74
N VAL A 84 16.36 8.00 -7.68
CA VAL A 84 15.61 9.05 -6.96
C VAL A 84 15.78 8.91 -5.45
N GLY A 85 15.69 7.68 -4.93
CA GLY A 85 15.75 7.36 -3.50
C GLY A 85 17.14 7.54 -2.88
N GLY A 86 18.21 7.39 -3.66
CA GLY A 86 19.60 7.52 -3.18
C GLY A 86 19.89 8.85 -2.48
N PRO A 87 19.67 10.01 -3.13
CA PRO A 87 19.84 11.33 -2.49
C PRO A 87 18.96 11.53 -1.26
N ILE A 88 17.71 11.02 -1.28
CA ILE A 88 16.78 11.10 -0.15
C ILE A 88 17.36 10.33 1.06
N ALA A 89 17.84 9.11 0.84
CA ALA A 89 18.43 8.27 1.88
C ALA A 89 19.71 8.89 2.47
N GLN A 90 20.54 9.51 1.64
CA GLN A 90 21.77 10.21 2.04
C GLN A 90 21.47 11.44 2.91
N HIS A 91 20.34 12.12 2.69
CA HIS A 91 19.99 13.37 3.35
C HIS A 91 18.70 13.28 4.18
N ARG A 92 18.35 12.09 4.68
CA ARG A 92 17.09 11.80 5.39
C ARG A 92 16.78 12.68 6.60
N SER A 93 17.78 13.29 7.24
CA SER A 93 17.58 14.24 8.34
C SER A 93 17.18 15.66 7.89
N MET A 94 17.35 15.96 6.60
CA MET A 94 17.15 17.29 6.02
C MET A 94 16.05 17.31 4.95
N VAL A 95 15.68 16.14 4.41
CA VAL A 95 14.69 15.97 3.36
C VAL A 95 13.44 15.32 3.95
N SER A 96 12.27 15.89 3.68
CA SER A 96 10.99 15.27 3.96
C SER A 96 10.12 15.20 2.72
N MET A 97 9.28 14.16 2.64
CA MET A 97 8.33 13.95 1.56
C MET A 97 6.94 13.73 2.14
N ARG A 98 5.93 14.28 1.47
CA ARG A 98 4.51 14.09 1.80
C ARG A 98 3.67 14.26 0.55
N VAL A 99 2.55 13.58 0.48
CA VAL A 99 1.55 13.73 -0.57
C VAL A 99 0.42 14.63 -0.06
N GLU A 100 -0.03 15.57 -0.87
CA GLU A 100 -1.15 16.48 -0.59
C GLU A 100 -2.25 16.34 -1.67
N ASN A 101 -3.47 16.73 -1.32
CA ASN A 101 -4.57 16.99 -2.24
C ASN A 101 -4.92 15.84 -3.22
N PRO A 102 -5.06 14.58 -2.76
CA PRO A 102 -5.54 13.51 -3.63
C PRO A 102 -6.92 13.85 -4.19
N THR A 103 -7.06 13.83 -5.50
CA THR A 103 -8.31 14.10 -6.23
C THR A 103 -8.52 13.03 -7.28
N LEU A 104 -9.69 12.38 -7.24
CA LEU A 104 -10.09 11.40 -8.23
C LEU A 104 -10.82 12.08 -9.38
N ASP A 105 -10.36 11.84 -10.61
CA ASP A 105 -11.04 12.22 -11.85
C ASP A 105 -11.20 10.97 -12.73
N GLY A 106 -12.43 10.46 -12.81
CA GLY A 106 -12.71 9.16 -13.42
C GLY A 106 -11.95 8.02 -12.73
N ASP A 107 -11.04 7.40 -13.46
CA ASP A 107 -10.15 6.30 -13.09
C ASP A 107 -8.72 6.74 -12.76
N HIS A 108 -8.44 8.05 -12.85
CA HIS A 108 -7.15 8.63 -12.53
C HIS A 108 -7.18 9.35 -11.19
N LEU A 109 -6.23 9.02 -10.31
CA LEU A 109 -6.03 9.75 -9.07
C LEU A 109 -4.84 10.70 -9.26
N SER A 110 -5.07 12.00 -9.04
CA SER A 110 -4.04 13.04 -9.06
C SER A 110 -3.72 13.52 -7.64
N SER A 111 -2.50 13.97 -7.39
CA SER A 111 -2.06 14.50 -6.09
C SER A 111 -0.81 15.36 -6.24
N GLN A 112 -0.32 15.95 -5.15
CA GLN A 112 0.93 16.71 -5.14
C GLN A 112 1.97 16.07 -4.21
N LEU A 113 3.12 15.67 -4.75
CA LEU A 113 4.31 15.40 -3.94
C LEU A 113 4.90 16.72 -3.46
N VAL A 114 5.03 16.87 -2.15
CA VAL A 114 5.75 17.96 -1.51
C VAL A 114 7.06 17.43 -0.95
N MET A 115 8.16 17.83 -1.58
CA MET A 115 9.50 17.57 -1.10
C MET A 115 10.04 18.83 -0.44
N SER A 116 10.37 18.74 0.84
CA SER A 116 10.95 19.87 1.59
C SER A 116 12.39 19.57 1.94
N VAL A 117 13.27 20.52 1.67
CA VAL A 117 14.68 20.42 2.05
C VAL A 117 15.04 21.56 2.98
N MET A 118 15.63 21.23 4.12
CA MET A 118 16.07 22.19 5.12
C MET A 118 16.98 23.25 4.47
N GLY A 119 16.63 24.53 4.64
CA GLY A 119 17.36 25.66 4.05
C GLY A 119 16.99 26.00 2.59
N MET A 120 16.27 25.13 1.87
CA MET A 120 15.83 25.38 0.48
C MET A 120 14.31 25.50 0.32
N GLY A 121 13.53 25.12 1.35
CA GLY A 121 12.08 25.20 1.35
C GLY A 121 11.39 24.00 0.70
N ALA A 122 10.10 24.16 0.41
CA ALA A 122 9.24 23.11 -0.12
C ALA A 122 8.98 23.28 -1.62
N GLN A 123 9.13 22.19 -2.37
CA GLN A 123 8.81 22.09 -3.78
C GLN A 123 7.63 21.13 -3.99
N ARG A 124 6.72 21.50 -4.88
CA ARG A 124 5.53 20.71 -5.22
C ARG A 124 5.62 20.18 -6.64
N ARG A 125 5.30 18.90 -6.83
CA ARG A 125 5.25 18.24 -8.13
C ARG A 125 3.96 17.44 -8.24
N PRO A 126 3.27 17.47 -9.40
CA PRO A 126 2.11 16.62 -9.60
C PRO A 126 2.53 15.15 -9.62
N LEU A 127 1.70 14.31 -9.03
CA LEU A 127 1.76 12.85 -9.17
C LEU A 127 0.40 12.35 -9.64
N ASP A 128 0.44 11.49 -10.65
CA ASP A 128 -0.68 10.70 -11.14
C ASP A 128 -0.51 9.25 -10.71
N TRP A 129 -1.62 8.65 -10.33
CA TRP A 129 -1.75 7.28 -9.86
C TRP A 129 -2.75 6.55 -10.74
N VAL A 130 -2.45 5.30 -11.04
CA VAL A 130 -3.33 4.41 -11.83
C VAL A 130 -3.80 3.26 -10.96
N GLU A 131 -5.06 2.89 -11.11
CA GLU A 131 -5.61 1.70 -10.46
C GLU A 131 -5.25 0.46 -11.30
N GLN A 132 -4.54 -0.48 -10.68
CA GLN A 132 -4.27 -1.79 -11.25
C GLN A 132 -4.31 -2.85 -10.16
N ASP A 133 -4.97 -3.97 -10.45
CA ASP A 133 -5.05 -5.11 -9.53
C ASP A 133 -5.63 -4.72 -8.15
N ARG A 134 -6.58 -3.76 -8.12
CA ARG A 134 -7.18 -3.20 -6.89
C ARG A 134 -6.19 -2.44 -6.01
N THR A 135 -5.10 -1.96 -6.59
CA THR A 135 -4.07 -1.18 -5.92
C THR A 135 -3.78 0.09 -6.72
N TRP A 136 -3.72 1.23 -6.03
CA TRP A 136 -3.25 2.47 -6.62
C TRP A 136 -1.74 2.41 -6.77
N LYS A 137 -1.23 2.56 -8.00
CA LYS A 137 0.19 2.51 -8.31
C LYS A 137 0.65 3.87 -8.83
N LEU A 138 1.86 4.27 -8.49
CA LEU A 138 2.46 5.48 -9.04
C LEU A 138 2.65 5.29 -10.55
N SER A 139 2.12 6.22 -11.35
CA SER A 139 2.26 6.16 -12.80
C SER A 139 3.71 6.27 -13.23
N THR A 140 4.05 5.59 -14.30
CA THR A 140 5.37 5.61 -14.94
C THR A 140 5.70 7.04 -15.40
N ALA A 141 4.72 7.77 -15.93
CA ALA A 141 4.89 9.16 -16.34
C ALA A 141 5.31 10.07 -15.16
N SER A 142 4.66 9.92 -14.00
CA SER A 142 4.99 10.70 -12.80
C SER A 142 6.36 10.34 -12.23
N LEU A 143 6.67 9.04 -12.15
CA LEU A 143 8.00 8.58 -11.74
C LEU A 143 9.08 9.17 -12.65
N CYS A 144 8.87 9.14 -13.96
CA CYS A 144 9.81 9.68 -14.93
C CYS A 144 9.96 11.20 -14.87
N SER A 145 8.89 11.93 -14.56
CA SER A 145 8.96 13.38 -14.31
C SER A 145 9.87 13.69 -13.11
N VAL A 146 9.68 12.99 -11.99
CA VAL A 146 10.54 13.15 -10.80
C VAL A 146 12.00 12.76 -11.10
N TYR A 147 12.19 11.65 -11.81
CA TYR A 147 13.53 11.19 -12.19
C TYR A 147 14.28 12.20 -13.08
N THR A 148 13.63 12.71 -14.13
CA THR A 148 14.27 13.65 -15.08
C THR A 148 14.67 14.96 -14.40
N GLU A 149 13.86 15.43 -13.45
CA GLU A 149 14.21 16.60 -12.64
C GLU A 149 15.44 16.37 -11.76
N ILE A 150 15.50 15.22 -11.07
CA ILE A 150 16.60 14.91 -10.14
C ILE A 150 17.90 14.58 -10.89
N SER A 151 17.79 13.75 -11.93
CA SER A 151 18.95 13.32 -12.74
C SER A 151 19.42 14.38 -13.73
N ARG A 152 18.60 15.42 -13.98
CA ARG A 152 18.81 16.44 -15.03
C ARG A 152 18.99 15.82 -16.42
N THR A 153 18.26 14.75 -16.70
CA THR A 153 18.25 14.05 -18.00
C THR A 153 16.90 14.20 -18.69
N SER A 154 16.84 13.95 -19.99
CA SER A 154 15.59 14.02 -20.79
C SER A 154 14.93 12.66 -21.05
N SER A 155 15.54 11.57 -20.58
CA SER A 155 15.08 10.20 -20.86
C SER A 155 15.01 9.38 -19.57
N CYS A 156 13.88 8.72 -19.35
CA CYS A 156 13.64 7.86 -18.20
C CYS A 156 13.74 6.38 -18.62
N PRO A 157 14.62 5.57 -18.01
CA PRO A 157 14.83 4.18 -18.41
C PRO A 157 13.87 3.23 -17.64
N VAL A 158 12.59 3.25 -18.02
CA VAL A 158 11.56 2.30 -17.54
C VAL A 158 11.06 1.45 -18.68
#